data_AF-A0A4Q3WG22-F1
#
_entry.id   AF-A0A4Q3WG22-F1
#
_cell.length_a   1.000
_cell.length_b   1.000
_cell.length_c   1.000
_cell.angle_alpha   90.00
_cell.angle_beta   90.00
_cell.angle_gamma   90.00
#
_symmetry.space_group_name_H-M   'P 1'
#
loop_
_entity.id
_entity.type
_entity.pdbx_description
1 polymer ?
#
loop_
_entity_poly.entity_id
_entity_poly.type
_entity_poly.pdbx_seq_one_letter_code
_entity_poly.pdbx_strand_id
1 'polypeptide(L)'
;MSRLPLLLLAWSLAASARADDFDALERKALAGAYQAQRNVAYWLTGGNAGAPPNNPVLECAWRLAILKSVNKQVDAGDVSNKQLYCEKRLHADAQRSARAQADTLIVQIAKGKK
;
A
#
# COMPACT_ATOMS: atom_id res chain seq x y z
N MET A 1 -30.53 -36.51 34.21
CA MET A 1 -30.81 -35.29 33.43
C MET A 1 -29.64 -34.33 33.61
N SER A 2 -28.81 -34.12 32.58
CA SER A 2 -27.86 -33.01 32.59
C SER A 2 -27.63 -32.56 31.15
N ARG A 3 -28.16 -31.38 30.81
CA ARG A 3 -28.03 -30.75 29.50
C ARG A 3 -26.75 -29.91 29.52
N LEU A 4 -25.74 -30.34 28.78
CA LEU A 4 -24.51 -29.55 28.56
C LEU A 4 -24.84 -28.40 27.59
N PRO A 5 -24.47 -27.13 27.88
CA PRO A 5 -24.76 -26.02 26.98
C PRO A 5 -23.76 -26.04 25.81
N LEU A 6 -24.31 -26.00 24.60
CA LEU A 6 -23.57 -25.88 23.35
C LEU A 6 -23.00 -24.45 23.28
N LEU A 7 -21.75 -24.26 23.72
CA LEU A 7 -21.01 -23.01 23.53
C LEU A 7 -20.59 -22.91 22.05
N LEU A 8 -21.33 -22.10 21.30
CA LEU A 8 -21.01 -21.70 19.93
C LEU A 8 -19.70 -20.90 19.92
N LEU A 9 -18.62 -21.50 19.42
CA LEU A 9 -17.42 -20.79 18.98
C LEU A 9 -17.74 -20.01 17.70
N ALA A 10 -18.04 -18.71 17.83
CA ALA A 10 -18.05 -17.80 16.70
C ALA A 10 -16.60 -17.45 16.32
N TRP A 11 -16.04 -18.16 15.34
CA TRP A 11 -14.74 -17.79 14.75
C TRP A 11 -14.88 -16.53 13.88
N SER A 12 -14.01 -15.56 14.15
CA SER A 12 -13.99 -14.23 13.54
C SER A 12 -13.59 -14.28 12.05
N LEU A 13 -14.51 -13.90 11.15
CA LEU A 13 -14.33 -13.82 9.68
C LEU A 13 -13.75 -12.47 9.19
N ALA A 14 -13.22 -11.61 10.07
CA ALA A 14 -12.94 -10.22 9.72
C ALA A 14 -11.63 -9.98 8.93
N ALA A 15 -10.79 -10.98 8.72
CA ALA A 15 -9.47 -10.82 8.09
C ALA A 15 -9.50 -10.88 6.55
N SER A 16 -10.43 -11.65 5.96
CA SER A 16 -10.48 -11.87 4.50
C SER A 16 -10.94 -10.63 3.73
N ALA A 17 -12.00 -9.95 4.19
CA ALA A 17 -12.56 -8.78 3.49
C ALA A 17 -11.57 -7.61 3.33
N ARG A 18 -10.67 -7.40 4.30
CA ARG A 18 -9.70 -6.29 4.24
C ARG A 18 -8.51 -6.55 3.32
N ALA A 19 -8.18 -7.81 3.07
CA ALA A 19 -7.19 -8.16 2.06
C ALA A 19 -7.77 -7.91 0.66
N ASP A 20 -9.03 -8.29 0.43
CA ASP A 20 -9.74 -8.04 -0.83
C ASP A 20 -9.84 -6.53 -1.14
N ASP A 21 -10.03 -5.69 -0.11
CA ASP A 21 -10.04 -4.23 -0.23
C ASP A 21 -8.69 -3.67 -0.71
N PHE A 22 -7.58 -4.19 -0.16
CA PHE A 22 -6.24 -3.76 -0.59
C PHE A 22 -5.97 -4.18 -2.03
N ASP A 23 -6.29 -5.41 -2.41
CA ASP A 23 -6.08 -5.89 -3.78
C ASP A 23 -6.90 -5.08 -4.80
N ALA A 24 -8.14 -4.73 -4.45
CA ALA A 24 -8.97 -3.88 -5.29
C ALA A 24 -8.41 -2.45 -5.41
N LEU A 25 -7.88 -1.90 -4.32
CA LEU A 25 -7.21 -0.60 -4.31
C LEU A 25 -5.92 -0.63 -5.14
N GLU A 26 -5.11 -1.67 -5.00
CA GLU A 26 -3.85 -1.83 -5.73
C GLU A 26 -4.10 -1.96 -7.23
N ARG A 27 -5.12 -2.72 -7.66
CA ARG A 27 -5.52 -2.79 -9.06
C ARG A 27 -5.86 -1.41 -9.64
N LYS A 28 -6.58 -0.56 -8.89
CA LYS A 28 -6.86 0.83 -9.31
C LYS A 28 -5.58 1.67 -9.38
N ALA A 29 -4.67 1.50 -8.42
CA ALA A 29 -3.39 2.20 -8.41
C ALA A 29 -2.53 1.83 -9.62
N LEU A 30 -2.47 0.54 -9.96
CA LEU A 30 -1.79 0.00 -11.15
C LEU A 30 -2.47 0.40 -12.46
N ALA A 31 -3.79 0.63 -12.47
CA ALA A 31 -4.48 1.24 -13.61
C ALA A 31 -4.18 2.76 -13.76
N GLY A 32 -3.35 3.34 -12.89
CA GLY A 32 -2.92 4.73 -12.98
C GLY A 32 -3.77 5.72 -12.20
N ALA A 33 -4.71 5.27 -11.37
CA ALA A 33 -5.50 6.15 -10.52
C ALA A 33 -4.63 6.76 -9.41
N TYR A 34 -4.26 8.03 -9.58
CA TYR A 34 -3.32 8.74 -8.70
C TYR A 34 -3.68 8.69 -7.21
N GLN A 35 -4.95 8.94 -6.86
CA GLN A 35 -5.37 8.84 -5.45
C GLN A 35 -5.30 7.42 -4.91
N ALA A 36 -5.56 6.40 -5.75
CA ALA A 36 -5.36 5.01 -5.34
C ALA A 36 -3.88 4.73 -5.05
N GLN A 37 -2.95 5.28 -5.82
CA GLN A 37 -1.51 5.15 -5.56
C GLN A 37 -1.11 5.75 -4.21
N ARG A 38 -1.60 6.96 -3.88
CA ARG A 38 -1.38 7.58 -2.57
C ARG A 38 -1.96 6.74 -1.44
N ASN A 39 -3.16 6.18 -1.65
CA ASN A 39 -3.82 5.35 -0.65
C ASN A 39 -3.11 4.01 -0.42
N VAL A 40 -2.64 3.33 -1.46
CA VAL A 40 -1.81 2.12 -1.32
C VAL A 40 -0.58 2.44 -0.49
N ALA A 41 0.11 3.53 -0.83
CA ALA A 41 1.29 3.97 -0.10
C ALA A 41 0.97 4.33 1.36
N TYR A 42 -0.21 4.88 1.66
CA TYR A 42 -0.65 5.13 3.02
C TYR A 42 -1.00 3.85 3.78
N TRP A 43 -1.72 2.91 3.17
CA TRP A 43 -2.15 1.67 3.85
C TRP A 43 -0.95 0.83 4.27
N LEU A 44 0.10 0.77 3.45
CA LEU A 44 1.35 0.07 3.76
C LEU A 44 2.15 0.69 4.93
N THR A 45 1.75 1.87 5.43
CA THR A 45 2.30 2.45 6.69
C THR A 45 1.67 1.88 7.96
N GLY A 46 0.59 1.10 7.82
CA GLY A 46 -0.32 0.75 8.91
C GLY A 46 -1.59 1.59 8.94
N GLY A 47 -1.86 2.36 7.89
CA GLY A 47 -3.19 2.93 7.64
C GLY A 47 -4.25 1.83 7.50
N ASN A 48 -5.52 2.23 7.34
CA ASN A 48 -6.63 1.28 7.19
C ASN A 48 -6.68 0.20 8.28
N ALA A 49 -6.54 0.63 9.54
CA ALA A 49 -6.50 -0.25 10.71
C ALA A 49 -5.42 -1.35 10.65
N GLY A 50 -4.29 -1.09 9.98
CA GLY A 50 -3.17 -2.03 9.86
C GLY A 50 -3.38 -3.13 8.82
N ALA A 51 -4.33 -2.97 7.90
CA ALA A 51 -4.58 -3.89 6.79
C ALA A 51 -4.31 -3.20 5.43
N PRO A 52 -3.36 -3.69 4.62
CA PRO A 52 -2.52 -4.87 4.81
C PRO A 52 -1.44 -4.64 5.87
N PRO A 53 -0.68 -5.68 6.27
CA PRO A 53 0.47 -5.52 7.15
C PRO A 53 1.45 -4.47 6.63
N ASN A 54 2.05 -3.74 7.57
CA ASN A 54 3.00 -2.67 7.28
C ASN A 54 4.14 -3.21 6.40
N ASN A 55 4.45 -2.48 5.33
CA ASN A 55 5.58 -2.79 4.45
C ASN A 55 6.29 -1.49 4.04
N PRO A 56 7.20 -0.97 4.88
CA PRO A 56 7.88 0.31 4.65
C PRO A 56 8.68 0.39 3.34
N VAL A 57 9.16 -0.74 2.81
CA VAL A 57 9.92 -0.76 1.55
C VAL A 57 8.99 -0.56 0.35
N LEU A 58 7.92 -1.34 0.27
CA LEU A 58 6.93 -1.22 -0.81
C LEU A 58 6.18 0.11 -0.72
N GLU A 59 5.92 0.57 0.49
CA GLU A 59 5.36 1.87 0.79
C GLU A 59 6.17 3.02 0.18
N CYS A 60 7.50 2.97 0.34
CA CYS A 60 8.40 3.96 -0.23
C CYS A 60 8.47 3.81 -1.75
N ALA A 61 8.43 2.58 -2.26
CA ALA A 61 8.40 2.30 -3.69
C ALA A 61 7.21 2.98 -4.38
N TRP A 62 6.01 2.92 -3.79
CA TRP A 62 4.84 3.62 -4.31
C TRP A 62 5.00 5.14 -4.32
N ARG A 63 5.58 5.74 -3.27
CA ARG A 63 5.87 7.19 -3.23
C ARG A 63 6.86 7.62 -4.30
N LEU A 64 7.90 6.82 -4.53
CA LEU A 64 8.86 7.06 -5.61
C LEU A 64 8.19 6.93 -6.99
N ALA A 65 7.31 5.94 -7.17
CA ALA A 65 6.55 5.76 -8.40
C ALA A 65 5.60 6.95 -8.67
N ILE A 66 4.92 7.48 -7.64
CA ILE A 66 4.06 8.67 -7.74
C ILE A 66 4.87 9.87 -8.24
N LEU A 67 6.01 10.17 -7.61
CA LEU A 67 6.86 11.31 -7.98
C LEU A 67 7.49 11.17 -9.38
N LYS A 68 7.76 9.93 -9.81
CA LYS A 68 8.27 9.65 -11.17
C LYS A 68 7.14 9.63 -12.21
N SER A 69 5.89 9.42 -11.80
CA SER A 69 4.74 9.58 -12.69
C SER A 69 4.60 11.07 -13.00
N VAL A 70 4.66 11.47 -14.27
CA VAL A 70 4.50 12.87 -14.71
C VAL A 70 3.02 13.29 -14.59
N ASN A 71 2.39 12.99 -13.46
CA ASN A 71 1.01 13.31 -13.17
C ASN A 71 0.91 14.76 -12.69
N LYS A 72 0.03 15.55 -13.30
CA LYS A 72 -0.18 16.97 -12.98
C LYS A 72 -0.73 17.21 -11.56
N GLN A 73 -1.20 16.16 -10.88
CA GLN A 73 -1.73 16.23 -9.52
C GLN A 73 -0.66 16.05 -8.43
N VAL A 74 0.59 15.74 -8.79
CA VAL A 74 1.70 15.63 -7.83
C VAL A 74 1.89 16.97 -7.13
N ASP A 75 2.01 16.94 -5.80
CA ASP A 75 2.09 18.11 -4.95
C ASP A 75 3.23 18.04 -3.90
N ALA A 76 3.38 19.12 -3.12
CA ALA A 76 4.40 19.22 -2.08
C ALA A 76 4.23 18.16 -0.96
N GLY A 77 3.02 17.63 -0.79
CA GLY A 77 2.72 16.54 0.12
C GLY A 77 3.36 15.22 -0.32
N ASP A 78 3.42 14.94 -1.62
CA ASP A 78 4.11 13.74 -2.13
C ASP A 78 5.62 13.80 -1.88
N VAL A 79 6.22 14.98 -2.08
CA VAL A 79 7.63 15.23 -1.78
C VAL A 79 7.91 15.05 -0.29
N SER A 80 7.09 15.67 0.57
CA SER A 80 7.23 15.59 2.03
C SER A 80 7.06 14.16 2.53
N ASN A 81 6.12 13.42 1.96
CA ASN A 81 5.91 12.01 2.27
C ASN A 81 7.09 11.14 1.84
N LYS A 82 7.69 11.36 0.67
CA LYS A 82 8.92 10.67 0.27
C LYS A 82 10.06 10.96 1.24
N GLN A 83 10.27 12.22 1.63
CA GLN A 83 11.32 12.57 2.60
C GLN A 83 11.11 11.85 3.93
N LEU A 84 9.90 11.89 4.50
CA LEU A 84 9.62 11.23 5.76
C LEU A 84 9.78 9.72 5.68
N TYR A 85 9.10 9.08 4.73
CA TYR A 85 8.94 7.63 4.75
C TYR A 85 10.06 6.88 4.03
N CYS A 86 10.71 7.49 3.03
CA CYS A 86 11.87 6.89 2.39
C CYS A 86 13.18 7.31 3.05
N GLU A 87 13.40 8.61 3.29
CA GLU A 87 14.73 9.10 3.67
C GLU A 87 14.96 9.05 5.17
N LYS A 88 13.96 9.48 5.97
CA LYS A 88 14.09 9.53 7.43
C LYS A 88 13.84 8.17 8.11
N ARG A 89 13.00 7.31 7.52
CA ARG A 89 12.55 6.05 8.15
C ARG A 89 13.24 4.79 7.62
N LEU A 90 13.86 4.82 6.45
CA LEU A 90 14.56 3.66 5.89
C LEU A 90 16.07 3.86 5.86
N HIS A 91 16.80 2.79 6.18
CA HIS A 91 18.24 2.72 5.94
C HIS A 91 18.56 2.53 4.44
N ALA A 92 19.81 2.80 4.06
CA ALA A 92 20.25 2.85 2.66
C ALA A 92 19.90 1.60 1.84
N ASP A 93 19.97 0.41 2.45
CA ASP A 93 19.69 -0.86 1.79
C ASP A 93 18.21 -1.00 1.45
N ALA A 94 17.33 -0.70 2.41
CA ALA A 94 15.89 -0.66 2.21
C ALA A 94 15.49 0.40 1.16
N GLN A 95 16.17 1.56 1.14
CA GLN A 95 15.96 2.56 0.10
C GLN A 95 16.38 2.07 -1.30
N ARG A 96 17.46 1.26 -1.41
CA ARG A 96 17.85 0.64 -2.68
C ARG A 96 16.78 -0.35 -3.16
N SER A 97 16.27 -1.20 -2.27
CA SER A 97 15.18 -2.13 -2.59
C SER A 97 13.91 -1.39 -3.02
N ALA A 98 13.53 -0.31 -2.32
CA ALA A 98 12.36 0.50 -2.66
C ALA A 98 12.49 1.14 -4.05
N ARG A 99 13.68 1.61 -4.44
CA ARG A 99 13.93 2.13 -5.80
C ARG A 99 13.72 1.07 -6.87
N ALA A 100 14.27 -0.13 -6.68
CA ALA A 100 14.08 -1.23 -7.63
C ALA A 100 12.61 -1.64 -7.78
N GLN A 101 11.87 -1.70 -6.67
CA GLN A 101 10.43 -1.95 -6.70
C GLN A 101 9.66 -0.81 -7.38
N ALA A 102 10.04 0.44 -7.14
CA ALA A 102 9.42 1.59 -7.80
C ALA A 102 9.56 1.54 -9.32
N ASP A 103 10.74 1.14 -9.82
CA ASP A 103 10.96 0.98 -11.26
C ASP A 103 10.05 -0.11 -11.85
N THR A 104 9.82 -1.19 -11.12
CA THR A 104 8.85 -2.24 -11.51
C THR A 104 7.41 -1.70 -11.53
N LEU A 105 7.00 -0.98 -10.48
CA LEU A 105 5.67 -0.38 -10.38
C LEU A 105 5.41 0.61 -11.53
N ILE A 106 6.40 1.42 -11.91
CA ILE A 106 6.27 2.37 -13.02
C ILE A 106 5.97 1.65 -14.33
N VAL A 107 6.68 0.54 -14.61
CA VAL A 107 6.43 -0.28 -15.80
C VAL A 107 5.01 -0.88 -15.75
N GLN A 108 4.57 -1.38 -14.60
CA GLN A 108 3.23 -1.94 -14.45
C GLN A 108 2.14 -0.87 -14.63
N ILE A 109 2.30 0.31 -14.03
CA ILE A 109 1.38 1.44 -14.16
C ILE A 109 1.29 1.90 -15.63
N ALA A 110 2.41 1.98 -16.33
CA ALA A 110 2.43 2.34 -17.74
C ALA A 110 1.68 1.32 -18.61
N LYS A 111 1.73 0.03 -18.26
CA LYS A 111 0.96 -1.03 -18.94
C LYS A 111 -0.53 -0.98 -18.58
N GLY A 112 -0.87 -0.71 -17.33
CA GLY A 112 -2.27 -0.69 -16.85
C GLY A 112 -3.09 0.52 -17.29
N LYS A 113 -2.45 1.56 -17.85
CA LYS A 113 -3.12 2.73 -18.45
C LYS A 113 -3.63 2.50 -19.88
N LYS A 114 -3.25 1.39 -20.52
CA LYS A 114 -3.65 1.03 -21.89
C LYS A 114 -4.98 0.29 -21.87
#